data_AF-A0A087NGI1-F1
#
_entry.id   AF-A0A087NGI1-F1
#
_cell.length_a   1.000
_cell.length_b   1.000
_cell.length_c   1.000
_cell.angle_alpha   90.00
_cell.angle_beta   90.00
_cell.angle_gamma   90.00
#
_symmetry.space_group_name_H-M   'P 1'
#
loop_
_entity.id
_entity.type
_entity.pdbx_description
1 polymer ?
#
loop_
_entity_poly.entity_id
_entity_poly.type
_entity_poly.pdbx_seq_one_letter_code
_entity_poly.pdbx_strand_id
1 'polypeptide(L)'
;MRAVELDRDPLPQLSAGAWQMKERGIEVAAVRVWREVKAQAAEVARVAEVLAGQVRDWIGRAVDRLGPPAQGLVYAGAADRDGREGRQDLAARLREAWEARQSRTASDTVAAPGQTPEPESARSLAERLREAAQGIDRGTLAEAAARLQESREAEERQRVQEAERLKEQERQQERLREREARDHDRDSGLTH
;
A
#
# COMPACT_ATOMS: atom_id res chain seq x y z
N MET A 1 9.57 9.84 27.21
CA MET A 1 9.31 9.49 25.80
C MET A 1 10.43 8.59 25.32
N ARG A 2 10.16 7.34 24.93
CA ARG A 2 11.16 6.45 24.31
C ARG A 2 11.05 6.66 22.79
N ALA A 3 12.10 7.21 22.18
CA ALA A 3 12.20 7.22 20.73
C ALA A 3 12.28 5.77 20.26
N VAL A 4 11.38 5.36 19.37
CA VAL A 4 11.51 4.10 18.65
C VAL A 4 12.75 4.29 17.75
N GLU A 5 13.84 3.60 18.07
CA GLU A 5 14.99 3.47 17.17
C GLU A 5 14.48 2.72 15.94
N LEU A 6 14.11 3.48 14.91
CA LEU A 6 13.98 2.95 13.58
C LEU A 6 15.40 2.61 13.14
N ASP A 7 15.63 1.34 12.80
CA ASP A 7 16.86 0.88 12.15
C ASP A 7 16.92 1.54 10.77
N ARG A 8 17.52 2.74 10.73
CA ARG A 8 17.67 3.54 9.52
C ARG A 8 19.06 4.11 9.51
N ASP A 9 19.71 3.98 8.37
CA ASP A 9 21.04 4.52 8.16
C ASP A 9 21.05 6.02 8.49
N PRO A 10 22.11 6.51 9.17
CA PRO A 10 22.21 7.90 9.52
C PRO A 10 22.18 8.75 8.25
N LEU A 11 21.43 9.86 8.30
CA LEU A 11 21.33 10.78 7.16
C LEU A 11 22.74 11.25 6.75
N PRO A 12 23.00 11.40 5.44
CA PRO A 12 24.31 11.83 4.95
C PRO A 12 24.64 13.22 5.52
N GLN A 13 25.68 13.27 6.36
CA GLN A 13 26.14 14.51 6.98
C GLN A 13 27.03 15.29 6.00
N LEU A 14 26.84 16.59 5.90
CA LEU A 14 27.71 17.48 5.12
C LEU A 14 28.75 18.12 6.04
N SER A 15 30.03 18.00 5.70
CA SER A 15 31.09 18.76 6.36
C SER A 15 30.97 20.26 6.07
N ALA A 16 31.58 21.12 6.90
CA ALA A 16 31.55 22.58 6.68
C ALA A 16 32.08 23.00 5.29
N GLY A 17 33.11 22.31 4.78
CA GLY A 17 33.64 22.55 3.42
C GLY A 17 32.68 22.07 2.32
N ALA A 18 31.95 20.98 2.55
CA ALA A 18 30.92 20.49 1.63
C ALA A 18 29.74 21.47 1.52
N TRP A 19 29.39 22.16 2.61
CA TRP A 19 28.41 23.25 2.59
C TRP A 19 28.84 24.41 1.68
N GLN A 20 30.10 24.86 1.80
CA GLN A 20 30.64 25.94 0.98
C GLN A 20 30.72 25.56 -0.52
N MET A 21 31.04 24.30 -0.84
CA MET A 21 31.04 23.81 -2.24
C MET A 21 29.63 23.76 -2.83
N LYS A 22 28.63 23.33 -2.04
CA LYS A 22 27.22 23.34 -2.45
C LYS A 22 26.69 24.75 -2.70
N GLU A 23 27.08 25.75 -1.91
CA GLU A 23 26.73 27.15 -2.16
C GLU A 23 27.34 27.71 -3.45
N ARG A 24 28.50 27.18 -3.85
CA ARG A 24 29.16 27.54 -5.11
C ARG A 24 28.67 26.76 -6.33
N GLY A 25 27.59 25.99 -6.19
CA GLY A 25 26.98 25.24 -7.30
C GLY A 25 27.72 23.97 -7.70
N ILE A 26 28.66 23.49 -6.88
CA ILE A 26 29.42 22.25 -7.14
C ILE A 26 28.67 21.08 -6.48
N GLU A 27 28.34 20.04 -7.27
CA GLU A 27 27.66 18.85 -6.75
C GLU A 27 28.55 18.08 -5.76
N VAL A 28 28.15 18.07 -4.49
CA VAL A 28 28.77 17.22 -3.47
C VAL A 28 28.02 15.89 -3.42
N ALA A 29 28.74 14.77 -3.36
CA ALA A 29 28.16 13.42 -3.33
C ALA A 29 27.04 13.26 -2.28
N ALA A 30 27.22 13.82 -1.07
CA ALA A 30 26.20 13.82 -0.02
C ALA A 30 24.90 14.57 -0.39
N VAL A 31 24.97 15.59 -1.25
CA VAL A 31 23.78 16.29 -1.78
C VAL A 31 23.03 15.42 -2.78
N ARG A 32 23.73 14.62 -3.59
CA ARG A 32 23.10 13.62 -4.47
C ARG A 32 22.37 12.56 -3.65
N VAL A 33 23.03 12.01 -2.63
CA VAL A 33 22.40 11.05 -1.69
C VAL A 33 21.19 11.67 -1.01
N TRP A 34 21.26 12.95 -0.60
CA TRP A 34 20.11 13.66 -0.03
C TRP A 34 18.93 13.82 -1.01
N ARG A 35 19.19 14.03 -2.31
CA ARG A 35 18.15 14.07 -3.34
C ARG A 35 17.50 12.71 -3.53
N GLU A 36 18.30 11.66 -3.49
CA GLU A 36 17.84 10.28 -3.60
C GLU A 36 16.95 9.88 -2.40
N VAL A 37 17.40 10.19 -1.18
CA VAL A 37 16.61 10.01 0.05
C VAL A 37 15.29 10.78 -0.03
N LYS A 38 15.30 12.01 -0.57
CA LYS A 38 14.06 12.78 -0.79
C LYS A 38 13.13 12.16 -1.83
N ALA A 39 13.69 11.64 -2.92
CA ALA A 39 12.89 10.95 -3.95
C ALA A 39 12.25 9.69 -3.37
N GLN A 40 13.00 8.90 -2.60
CA GLN A 40 12.49 7.72 -1.91
C GLN A 40 11.43 8.06 -0.87
N ALA A 41 11.62 9.16 -0.11
CA ALA A 41 10.61 9.63 0.83
C ALA A 41 9.30 10.05 0.13
N ALA A 42 9.39 10.67 -1.05
CA ALA A 42 8.21 11.00 -1.85
C ALA A 42 7.49 9.72 -2.34
N GLU A 43 8.24 8.69 -2.72
CA GLU A 43 7.67 7.42 -3.13
C GLU A 43 6.97 6.71 -1.96
N VAL A 44 7.60 6.68 -0.78
CA VAL A 44 6.97 6.15 0.45
C VAL A 44 5.69 6.90 0.79
N ALA A 45 5.67 8.23 0.62
CA ALA A 45 4.45 9.02 0.85
C ALA A 45 3.32 8.62 -0.12
N ARG A 46 3.64 8.38 -1.41
CA ARG A 46 2.64 7.92 -2.39
C ARG A 46 2.09 6.54 -2.03
N VAL A 47 2.96 5.60 -1.66
CA VAL A 47 2.54 4.25 -1.24
C VAL A 47 1.63 4.34 -0.01
N ALA A 48 1.96 5.21 0.95
CA ALA A 48 1.13 5.44 2.13
C ALA A 48 -0.25 6.01 1.76
N GLU A 49 -0.34 6.93 0.80
CA GLU A 49 -1.63 7.46 0.34
C GLU A 49 -2.49 6.38 -0.36
N VAL A 50 -1.89 5.56 -1.23
CA VAL A 50 -2.60 4.45 -1.88
C VAL A 50 -3.15 3.48 -0.85
N LEU A 51 -2.34 3.12 0.14
CA LEU A 51 -2.75 2.23 1.23
C LEU A 51 -3.88 2.86 2.07
N ALA A 52 -3.77 4.16 2.38
CA ALA A 52 -4.81 4.89 3.10
C ALA A 52 -6.15 4.91 2.32
N GLY A 53 -6.10 5.02 0.99
CA GLY A 53 -7.25 4.89 0.11
C GLY A 53 -7.89 3.50 0.19
N GLN A 54 -7.08 2.45 0.06
CA GLN A 54 -7.55 1.06 0.14
C GLN A 54 -8.22 0.74 1.49
N VAL A 55 -7.63 1.20 2.60
CA VAL A 55 -8.21 1.04 3.94
C VAL A 55 -9.53 1.80 4.04
N ARG A 56 -9.61 3.02 3.50
CA ARG A 56 -10.86 3.80 3.48
C ARG A 56 -11.96 3.12 2.70
N ASP A 57 -11.65 2.56 1.53
CA ASP A 57 -12.62 1.84 0.69
C ASP A 57 -13.06 0.52 1.32
N TRP A 58 -12.15 -0.16 2.01
CA TRP A 58 -12.49 -1.34 2.79
C TRP A 58 -13.44 -0.99 3.94
N ILE A 59 -13.16 0.09 4.70
CA ILE A 59 -14.05 0.58 5.76
C ILE A 59 -15.40 0.99 5.17
N GLY A 60 -15.43 1.71 4.04
CA GLY A 60 -16.68 2.11 3.38
C GLY A 60 -17.55 0.90 3.06
N ARG A 61 -16.98 -0.13 2.42
CA ARG A 61 -17.69 -1.38 2.12
C ARG A 61 -18.13 -2.14 3.36
N ALA A 62 -17.33 -2.13 4.42
CA ALA A 62 -17.71 -2.75 5.68
C ALA A 62 -18.90 -2.02 6.32
N VAL A 63 -18.93 -0.69 6.28
CA VAL A 63 -20.06 0.13 6.73
C VAL A 63 -21.30 -0.11 5.88
N ASP A 64 -21.17 -0.19 4.56
CA ASP A 64 -22.30 -0.47 3.66
C ASP A 64 -22.91 -1.86 3.91
N ARG A 65 -22.07 -2.86 4.23
CA ARG A 65 -22.52 -4.19 4.67
C ARG A 65 -23.21 -4.19 6.03
N LEU A 66 -22.90 -3.20 6.87
CA LEU A 66 -23.52 -2.98 8.19
C LEU A 66 -24.67 -1.96 8.11
N GLY A 67 -25.01 -1.45 6.91
CA GLY A 67 -26.14 -0.57 6.66
C GLY A 67 -27.45 -1.19 7.17
N PRO A 68 -28.40 -0.35 7.63
CA PRO A 68 -29.49 -0.78 8.49
C PRO A 68 -30.30 -1.91 7.84
N PRO A 69 -30.75 -2.93 8.61
CA PRO A 69 -31.72 -3.87 8.10
C PRO A 69 -32.98 -3.09 7.73
N ALA A 70 -33.17 -2.88 6.43
CA ALA A 70 -34.48 -2.51 5.93
C ALA A 70 -35.42 -3.66 6.33
N GLN A 71 -36.38 -3.32 7.20
CA GLN A 71 -37.52 -4.11 7.66
C GLN A 71 -37.28 -4.84 8.99
N GLY A 72 -37.86 -4.32 10.09
CA GLY A 72 -38.22 -5.21 11.20
C GLY A 72 -38.48 -4.64 12.58
N LEU A 73 -38.07 -3.42 12.93
CA LEU A 73 -38.33 -2.89 14.28
C LEU A 73 -38.76 -1.43 14.25
N VAL A 74 -40.09 -1.26 14.22
CA VAL A 74 -40.79 -0.05 14.62
C VAL A 74 -40.44 0.22 16.08
N TYR A 75 -39.54 1.16 16.33
CA TYR A 75 -39.55 1.90 17.58
C TYR A 75 -40.11 3.28 17.30
N ALA A 76 -41.33 3.49 17.78
CA ALA A 76 -41.98 4.77 17.81
C ALA A 76 -41.12 5.79 18.55
N GLY A 77 -40.98 6.98 18.00
CA GLY A 77 -40.53 8.14 18.76
C GLY A 77 -39.50 9.03 18.08
N ALA A 78 -40.01 9.87 17.18
CA ALA A 78 -39.59 11.26 16.98
C ALA A 78 -38.24 11.57 16.30
N ALA A 79 -38.37 12.53 15.39
CA ALA A 79 -37.37 13.48 14.91
C ALA A 79 -36.34 12.95 13.91
N ASP A 80 -36.79 12.93 12.66
CA ASP A 80 -36.13 13.59 11.55
C ASP A 80 -35.20 14.75 12.00
N ARG A 81 -33.88 14.49 12.09
CA ARG A 81 -32.84 15.52 12.00
C ARG A 81 -31.44 14.93 11.71
N ASP A 82 -30.91 15.33 10.56
CA ASP A 82 -29.49 15.46 10.21
C ASP A 82 -28.50 14.30 10.41
N GLY A 83 -28.17 13.60 9.31
CA GLY A 83 -27.06 12.63 9.22
C GLY A 83 -25.65 13.19 9.48
N ARG A 84 -25.48 14.50 9.68
CA ARG A 84 -24.21 15.10 10.18
C ARG A 84 -24.08 15.03 11.70
N GLU A 85 -25.18 15.01 12.43
CA GLU A 85 -25.17 15.02 13.90
C GLU A 85 -24.87 13.61 14.43
N GLY A 86 -25.46 12.57 13.83
CA GLY A 86 -25.11 11.17 14.13
C GLY A 86 -23.63 10.81 13.85
N ARG A 87 -23.00 11.45 12.86
CA ARG A 87 -21.56 11.27 12.57
C ARG A 87 -20.67 11.96 13.62
N GLN A 88 -21.07 13.13 14.10
CA GLN A 88 -20.36 13.85 15.16
C GLN A 88 -20.53 13.15 16.51
N ASP A 89 -21.72 12.64 16.78
CA ASP A 89 -22.02 11.82 17.96
C ASP A 89 -21.19 10.52 17.95
N LEU A 90 -21.10 9.82 16.81
CA LEU A 90 -20.22 8.66 16.68
C LEU A 90 -18.74 9.00 16.89
N ALA A 91 -18.26 10.11 16.32
CA ALA A 91 -16.88 10.56 16.50
C ALA A 91 -16.57 10.94 17.95
N ALA A 92 -17.51 11.56 18.64
CA ALA A 92 -17.42 11.87 20.06
C ALA A 92 -17.37 10.59 20.90
N ARG A 93 -18.26 9.63 20.64
CA ARG A 93 -18.31 8.33 21.32
C ARG A 93 -17.05 7.50 21.08
N LEU A 94 -16.50 7.52 19.87
CA LEU A 94 -15.21 6.85 19.56
C LEU A 94 -14.05 7.50 20.30
N ARG A 95 -14.04 8.83 20.42
CA ARG A 95 -13.02 9.57 21.18
C ARG A 95 -13.13 9.29 22.68
N GLU A 96 -14.34 9.27 23.23
CA GLU A 96 -14.60 8.93 24.63
C GLU A 96 -14.20 7.48 24.96
N ALA A 97 -14.53 6.52 24.08
CA ALA A 97 -14.11 5.13 24.23
C ALA A 97 -12.58 4.96 24.15
N TRP A 98 -11.91 5.76 23.31
CA TRP A 98 -10.45 5.77 23.21
C TRP A 98 -9.81 6.36 24.47
N GLU A 99 -10.34 7.46 25.01
CA GLU A 99 -9.86 8.06 26.27
C GLU A 99 -10.11 7.18 27.50
N ALA A 100 -11.26 6.50 27.56
CA ALA A 100 -11.55 5.53 28.61
C ALA A 100 -10.57 4.35 28.58
N ARG A 101 -10.13 3.93 27.39
CA ARG A 101 -9.09 2.90 27.23
C ARG A 101 -7.72 3.40 27.68
N GLN A 102 -7.35 4.63 27.34
CA GLN A 102 -6.08 5.23 27.80
C GLN A 102 -6.04 5.40 29.31
N SER A 103 -7.16 5.85 29.89
CA SER A 103 -7.31 6.02 31.34
C SER A 103 -7.25 4.68 32.07
N ARG A 104 -7.81 3.61 31.50
CA ARG A 104 -7.67 2.25 32.01
C ARG A 104 -6.22 1.76 31.96
N THR A 105 -5.52 1.99 30.86
CA THR A 105 -4.09 1.64 30.76
C THR A 105 -3.22 2.48 31.69
N ALA A 106 -3.58 3.75 31.94
CA ALA A 106 -2.87 4.62 32.87
C ALA A 106 -3.11 4.21 34.33
N SER A 107 -4.33 3.81 34.70
CA SER A 107 -4.64 3.27 36.03
C SER A 107 -3.97 1.92 36.31
N ASP A 108 -3.84 1.04 35.29
CA ASP A 108 -3.08 -0.21 35.42
C ASP A 108 -1.56 0.00 35.57
N THR A 109 -1.04 1.17 35.18
CA THR A 109 0.40 1.51 35.38
C THR A 109 0.76 2.04 36.77
N VAL A 110 -0.21 2.15 37.70
CA VAL A 110 0.06 2.57 39.10
C VAL A 110 0.51 1.39 39.99
N ALA A 111 0.58 0.17 39.45
CA ALA A 111 1.20 -0.96 40.14
C ALA A 111 2.74 -0.93 40.00
N ALA A 112 3.40 -0.28 40.98
CA ALA A 112 4.82 -0.37 41.36
C ALA A 112 5.90 -0.03 40.28
N PRO A 113 6.80 0.93 40.54
CA PRO A 113 7.91 1.23 39.63
C PRO A 113 8.95 0.09 39.72
N GLY A 114 8.97 -0.77 38.71
CA GLY A 114 9.95 -1.86 38.61
C GLY A 114 9.61 -2.98 37.63
N GLN A 115 8.37 -3.04 37.13
CA GLN A 115 7.99 -4.04 36.14
C GLN A 115 7.95 -3.40 34.75
N THR A 116 9.02 -3.58 33.97
CA THR A 116 8.92 -3.56 32.51
C THR A 116 7.76 -4.48 32.11
N PRO A 117 6.79 -4.05 31.29
CA PRO A 117 5.84 -5.00 30.69
C PRO A 117 6.63 -5.90 29.74
N GLU A 118 7.09 -7.01 30.29
CA GLU A 118 7.76 -8.16 29.70
C GLU A 118 6.85 -8.82 28.63
N PRO A 119 7.35 -9.77 27.82
CA PRO A 119 6.78 -10.27 26.56
C PRO A 119 5.42 -10.99 26.67
N GLU A 120 4.72 -10.92 27.79
CA GLU A 120 3.35 -11.41 27.98
C GLU A 120 2.33 -10.66 27.12
N SER A 121 2.56 -9.37 26.83
CA SER A 121 1.70 -8.61 25.91
C SER A 121 1.82 -9.09 24.46
N ALA A 122 3.04 -9.37 24.01
CA ALA A 122 3.34 -9.94 22.70
C ALA A 122 2.96 -11.41 22.60
N ARG A 123 3.15 -12.20 23.67
CA ARG A 123 2.68 -13.60 23.76
C ARG A 123 1.16 -13.65 23.74
N SER A 124 0.46 -12.82 24.53
CA SER A 124 -1.00 -12.77 24.49
C SER A 124 -1.53 -12.25 23.16
N LEU A 125 -0.81 -11.37 22.45
CA LEU A 125 -1.15 -10.98 21.09
C LEU A 125 -0.93 -12.13 20.11
N ALA A 126 0.21 -12.81 20.16
CA ALA A 126 0.51 -13.96 19.30
C ALA A 126 -0.46 -15.12 19.55
N GLU A 127 -0.91 -15.30 20.79
CA GLU A 127 -1.89 -16.30 21.19
C GLU A 127 -3.29 -15.92 20.70
N ARG A 128 -3.69 -14.65 20.84
CA ARG A 128 -4.91 -14.13 20.20
C ARG A 128 -4.87 -14.23 18.68
N LEU A 129 -3.71 -14.02 18.05
CA LEU A 129 -3.54 -14.18 16.60
C LEU A 129 -3.61 -15.65 16.19
N ARG A 130 -3.08 -16.58 17.00
CA ARG A 130 -3.25 -18.03 16.76
C ARG A 130 -4.70 -18.45 16.92
N GLU A 131 -5.40 -17.96 17.94
CA GLU A 131 -6.81 -18.25 18.17
C GLU A 131 -7.68 -17.68 17.02
N ALA A 132 -7.43 -16.44 16.60
CA ALA A 132 -8.09 -15.87 15.43
C ALA A 132 -7.79 -16.67 14.15
N ALA A 133 -6.55 -17.15 13.97
CA ALA A 133 -6.16 -17.96 12.82
C ALA A 133 -6.78 -19.37 12.83
N GLN A 134 -7.15 -19.91 14.00
CA GLN A 134 -7.89 -21.18 14.08
C GLN A 134 -9.33 -21.05 13.59
N GLY A 135 -9.91 -19.85 13.65
CA GLY A 135 -11.23 -19.54 13.08
C GLY A 135 -11.23 -19.32 11.57
N ILE A 136 -10.05 -19.28 10.92
CA ILE A 136 -9.94 -19.14 9.46
C ILE A 136 -10.01 -20.53 8.83
N ASP A 137 -11.03 -20.75 8.01
CA ASP A 137 -11.15 -22.02 7.29
C ASP A 137 -10.02 -22.16 6.26
N ARG A 138 -9.16 -23.16 6.48
CA ARG A 138 -8.00 -23.43 5.62
C ARG A 138 -8.43 -23.85 4.22
N GLY A 139 -9.63 -24.43 4.06
CA GLY A 139 -10.22 -24.76 2.77
C GLY A 139 -10.46 -23.52 1.92
N THR A 140 -11.17 -22.53 2.46
CA THR A 140 -11.42 -21.24 1.77
C THR A 140 -10.13 -20.50 1.44
N LEU A 141 -9.11 -20.58 2.31
CA LEU A 141 -7.79 -20.00 2.06
C LEU A 141 -7.05 -20.70 0.91
N ALA A 142 -7.11 -22.03 0.86
CA ALA A 142 -6.52 -22.83 -0.21
C ALA A 142 -7.23 -22.58 -1.55
N GLU A 143 -8.55 -22.47 -1.56
CA GLU A 143 -9.33 -22.12 -2.76
C GLU A 143 -9.01 -20.71 -3.26
N ALA A 144 -8.88 -19.74 -2.36
CA ALA A 144 -8.47 -18.39 -2.72
C ALA A 144 -7.04 -18.35 -3.30
N ALA A 145 -6.12 -19.13 -2.72
CA ALA A 145 -4.76 -19.27 -3.23
C ALA A 145 -4.73 -19.93 -4.62
N ALA A 146 -5.52 -20.99 -4.83
CA ALA A 146 -5.64 -21.66 -6.12
C ALA A 146 -6.18 -20.70 -7.20
N ARG A 147 -7.23 -19.94 -6.90
CA ARG A 147 -7.79 -18.92 -7.83
C ARG A 147 -6.76 -17.85 -8.18
N LEU A 148 -5.93 -17.44 -7.24
CA LEU A 148 -4.88 -16.46 -7.49
C LEU A 148 -3.79 -17.04 -8.41
N GLN A 149 -3.44 -18.31 -8.22
CA GLN A 149 -2.45 -18.99 -9.06
C GLN A 149 -2.97 -19.19 -10.49
N GLU A 150 -4.22 -19.64 -10.64
CA GLU A 150 -4.87 -19.77 -11.95
C GLU A 150 -4.94 -18.43 -12.70
N SER A 151 -5.22 -17.34 -11.99
CA SER A 151 -5.21 -15.99 -12.56
C SER A 151 -3.83 -15.61 -13.12
N ARG A 152 -2.76 -15.92 -12.38
CA ARG A 152 -1.38 -15.67 -12.85
C ARG A 152 -1.01 -16.52 -14.05
N GLU A 153 -1.38 -17.79 -14.05
CA GLU A 153 -1.14 -18.68 -15.19
C GLU A 153 -1.92 -18.22 -16.43
N ALA A 154 -3.14 -17.73 -16.26
CA ALA A 154 -3.93 -17.17 -17.35
C ALA A 154 -3.29 -15.90 -17.93
N GLU A 155 -2.79 -15.01 -17.07
CA GLU A 155 -2.08 -13.80 -17.48
C GLU A 155 -0.77 -14.15 -18.21
N GLU A 156 -0.02 -15.14 -17.74
CA GLU A 156 1.20 -15.61 -18.41
C GLU A 156 0.90 -16.18 -19.79
N ARG A 157 -0.17 -16.99 -19.92
CA ARG A 157 -0.62 -17.51 -21.22
C ARG A 157 -1.05 -16.40 -22.17
N GLN A 158 -1.68 -15.34 -21.66
CA GLN A 158 -2.03 -14.16 -22.47
C GLN A 158 -0.78 -13.44 -22.95
N ARG A 159 0.20 -13.19 -22.06
CA ARG A 159 1.46 -12.55 -22.43
C ARG A 159 2.23 -13.34 -23.48
N VAL A 160 2.26 -14.66 -23.38
CA VAL A 160 2.89 -15.53 -24.40
C VAL A 160 2.18 -15.38 -25.75
N GLN A 161 0.84 -15.43 -25.78
CA GLN A 161 0.08 -15.24 -27.02
C GLN A 161 0.28 -13.86 -27.64
N GLU A 162 0.34 -12.81 -26.82
CA GLU A 162 0.63 -11.45 -27.29
C GLU A 162 2.06 -11.33 -27.84
N ALA A 163 3.04 -11.93 -27.17
CA ALA A 163 4.42 -11.97 -27.64
C ALA A 163 4.55 -12.73 -28.98
N GLU A 164 3.83 -13.84 -29.16
CA GLU A 164 3.79 -14.55 -30.43
C GLU A 164 3.16 -13.72 -31.55
N ARG A 165 2.05 -13.03 -31.28
CA ARG A 165 1.41 -12.12 -32.24
C ARG A 165 2.33 -10.98 -32.65
N LEU A 166 3.03 -10.38 -31.69
CA LEU A 166 4.00 -9.31 -31.96
C LEU A 166 5.16 -9.84 -32.81
N LYS A 167 5.70 -11.02 -32.49
CA LYS A 167 6.77 -11.65 -33.26
C LYS A 167 6.33 -11.97 -34.69
N GLU A 168 5.08 -12.38 -34.89
CA GLU A 168 4.54 -12.61 -36.23
C GLU A 168 4.34 -11.30 -37.02
N GLN A 169 3.87 -10.23 -36.37
CA GLN A 169 3.80 -8.90 -36.97
C GLN A 169 5.18 -8.38 -37.36
N GLU A 170 6.20 -8.57 -36.51
CA GLU A 170 7.57 -8.19 -36.80
C GLU A 170 8.11 -8.94 -38.03
N ARG A 171 7.91 -10.26 -38.11
CA ARG A 171 8.26 -11.04 -39.32
C ARG A 171 7.52 -10.56 -40.57
N GLN A 172 6.27 -10.09 -40.44
CA GLN A 172 5.53 -9.52 -41.56
C GLN A 172 6.16 -8.20 -42.02
N GLN A 173 6.51 -7.31 -41.08
CA GLN A 173 7.18 -6.05 -41.40
C GLN A 173 8.56 -6.30 -42.03
N GLU A 174 9.32 -7.27 -41.52
CA GLU A 174 10.61 -7.64 -42.09
C GLU A 174 10.47 -8.10 -43.54
N ARG A 175 9.47 -8.95 -43.84
CA ARG A 175 9.18 -9.38 -45.22
C ARG A 175 8.78 -8.22 -46.13
N LEU A 176 8.05 -7.23 -45.62
CA LEU A 176 7.69 -6.03 -46.38
C LEU A 176 8.93 -5.19 -46.66
N ARG A 177 9.78 -4.95 -45.65
CA ARG A 177 11.04 -4.21 -45.81
C ARG A 177 12.00 -4.92 -46.78
N GLU A 178 12.08 -6.24 -46.76
CA GLU A 178 12.90 -7.00 -47.70
C GLU A 178 12.39 -6.86 -49.14
N ARG A 179 11.06 -6.83 -49.34
CA ARG A 179 10.47 -6.57 -50.66
C ARG A 179 10.76 -5.15 -51.14
N GLU A 180 10.54 -4.16 -50.28
CA GLU A 180 10.83 -2.75 -50.59
C GLU A 180 12.31 -2.54 -50.93
N ALA A 181 13.23 -3.18 -50.20
CA ALA A 181 14.67 -3.13 -50.47
C ALA A 181 15.00 -3.74 -51.85
N ARG A 182 14.44 -4.91 -52.18
CA ARG A 182 14.64 -5.55 -53.50
C ARG A 182 14.07 -4.73 -54.66
N ASP A 183 12.97 -4.03 -54.44
CA ASP A 183 12.35 -3.16 -55.45
C ASP A 183 13.18 -1.87 -55.64
N HIS A 184 13.72 -1.27 -54.57
CA HIS A 184 14.66 -0.15 -54.64
C HIS A 184 15.96 -0.48 -55.39
N ASP A 185 16.51 -1.68 -55.19
CA ASP A 185 17.71 -2.14 -55.90
C ASP A 185 17.45 -2.35 -57.41
N ARG A 186 16.23 -2.77 -57.78
CA ARG A 186 15.84 -2.92 -59.20
C ARG A 186 15.70 -1.60 -59.93
N ASP A 187 15.11 -0.58 -59.30
CA ASP A 187 14.98 0.76 -59.88
C ASP A 187 16.34 1.48 -59.97
N SER A 188 17.26 1.20 -59.04
CA SER A 188 18.62 1.76 -59.05
C SER A 188 19.52 1.16 -60.15
N GLY A 189 19.12 0.02 -60.74
CA GLY A 189 19.85 -0.64 -61.83
C GLY A 189 19.41 -0.25 -63.25
N LEU A 190 18.33 0.52 -63.40
CA LEU A 190 17.79 0.97 -64.70
C LEU A 190 18.28 2.37 -65.12
N THR A 191 19.13 3.00 -64.33
CA THR A 191 19.68 4.35 -64.54
C THR A 191 21.19 4.36 -64.83
N HIS A 192 21.67 3.43 -65.65
CA HIS A 192 23.05 3.43 -66.19
C HIS A 192 23.10 3.20 -67.70
#